data_AF-A0A286EKW5-F1
#
_entry.id   AF-A0A286EKW5-F1
#
_cell.length_a   1.000
_cell.length_b   1.000
_cell.length_c   1.000
_cell.angle_alpha   90.00
_cell.angle_beta   90.00
_cell.angle_gamma   90.00
#
_symmetry.space_group_name_H-M   'P 1'
#
loop_
_entity.id
_entity.type
_entity.pdbx_description
1 polymer ?
#
loop_
_entity_poly.entity_id
_entity_poly.type
_entity_poly.pdbx_seq_one_letter_code
_entity_poly.pdbx_strand_id
1 'polypeptide(L)'
;METKKRRRLIQSVSGVAAVGLVAGLATTLVGGTAASAQSFNVQLAANCTIPVAGAEVYQATLSATLPDQIHVGDTLGLGDPKISILLNTATTDALQILGATTLQGTITASAHVTNVDKPDQSITAEVAPTAVPQEVDANGDGPPFTISASAVSPTATVTSPGVATLTATTVSAVFDPKNAAGTSVLPVAKRNIPCTFVAGQDLTLGSVTILPADTPAPTPAPTPVATPVPTPVPTPVATPVPTPVPTPVATPVPTPVATPKPTPVPTPVATPVPTPVATPVPTPVATPVPTPVVTPAPTPVVTPAPSLTHLDFDANGTITLPTINGKGKVGPGLVSTDVNLKNGTFTGTTTLPDITVNGSLFGFIPLTTVASFTEIGPLSGQLAKGATDLVADLKANIGVKSVKALGILPLTSGSCHTASPVSIHLASNGKGEFSPFEGGTVTSTFAIGSLTDCGLLTGILNVIFPGPNNSLSLNLVTKDS
;
A
#
# COMPACT_ATOMS: atom_id res chain seq x y z
N MET A 1 39.94 -10.54 -65.39
CA MET A 1 40.40 -11.93 -65.57
C MET A 1 39.46 -12.86 -64.83
N GLU A 2 38.92 -13.82 -65.57
CA GLU A 2 38.34 -15.11 -65.15
C GLU A 2 37.27 -15.25 -64.05
N THR A 3 36.03 -15.44 -64.52
CA THR A 3 35.15 -16.62 -64.33
C THR A 3 35.36 -17.61 -63.17
N LYS A 4 34.32 -17.77 -62.33
CA LYS A 4 33.62 -19.05 -62.01
C LYS A 4 32.49 -18.76 -60.99
N LYS A 5 31.19 -18.88 -61.30
CA LYS A 5 30.38 -20.05 -61.72
C LYS A 5 30.25 -21.13 -60.62
N ARG A 6 29.16 -21.07 -59.85
CA ARG A 6 28.18 -22.16 -59.56
C ARG A 6 27.20 -21.67 -58.48
N ARG A 7 25.95 -21.33 -58.80
CA ARG A 7 24.77 -22.18 -59.06
C ARG A 7 24.42 -23.14 -57.92
N ARG A 8 23.17 -22.95 -57.44
CA ARG A 8 22.16 -23.96 -57.05
C ARG A 8 22.45 -24.64 -55.69
N LEU A 9 21.48 -25.06 -54.89
CA LEU A 9 20.05 -25.30 -55.06
C LEU A 9 19.43 -25.37 -53.64
N ILE A 10 18.20 -24.86 -53.50
CA ILE A 10 17.05 -25.47 -52.81
C ILE A 10 17.36 -26.58 -51.77
N GLN A 11 16.91 -26.40 -50.52
CA GLN A 11 15.95 -27.32 -49.89
C GLN A 11 15.46 -26.79 -48.54
N SER A 12 14.15 -26.57 -48.48
CA SER A 12 13.33 -26.57 -47.27
C SER A 12 13.32 -27.95 -46.62
N VAL A 13 13.54 -28.04 -45.30
CA VAL A 13 13.09 -29.16 -44.47
C VAL A 13 12.70 -28.64 -43.08
N SER A 14 11.49 -29.01 -42.68
CA SER A 14 10.85 -28.83 -41.38
C SER A 14 11.60 -29.53 -40.24
N GLY A 15 11.49 -29.04 -39.00
CA GLY A 15 12.06 -29.73 -37.83
C GLY A 15 11.61 -29.15 -36.49
N VAL A 16 10.77 -29.93 -35.80
CA VAL A 16 10.15 -29.79 -34.47
C VAL A 16 11.16 -29.75 -33.29
N ALA A 17 10.67 -29.30 -32.11
CA ALA A 17 11.14 -29.57 -30.73
C ALA A 17 12.35 -28.75 -30.21
N ALA A 18 12.48 -28.42 -28.92
CA ALA A 18 11.67 -28.58 -27.71
C ALA A 18 12.25 -27.65 -26.62
N VAL A 19 11.43 -27.36 -25.61
CA VAL A 19 11.77 -26.73 -24.33
C VAL A 19 12.80 -27.57 -23.58
N GLY A 20 13.81 -26.93 -22.99
CA GLY A 20 14.82 -27.59 -22.15
C GLY A 20 15.08 -26.83 -20.85
N LEU A 21 14.39 -27.23 -19.79
CA LEU A 21 14.69 -26.96 -18.39
C LEU A 21 15.69 -28.02 -17.92
N VAL A 22 16.79 -27.65 -17.25
CA VAL A 22 17.63 -28.64 -16.55
C VAL A 22 17.87 -28.17 -15.12
N ALA A 23 17.24 -28.90 -14.19
CA ALA A 23 17.60 -28.99 -12.78
C ALA A 23 18.64 -30.11 -12.60
N GLY A 24 19.55 -29.94 -11.63
CA GLY A 24 20.52 -30.97 -11.22
C GLY A 24 20.40 -31.26 -9.72
N LEU A 25 20.00 -32.48 -9.40
CA LEU A 25 19.76 -33.06 -8.07
C LEU A 25 21.06 -33.53 -7.37
N ALA A 26 21.00 -33.59 -6.04
CA ALA A 26 21.59 -34.69 -5.26
C ALA A 26 20.73 -34.97 -4.02
N THR A 27 19.86 -35.99 -4.12
CA THR A 27 19.08 -36.55 -3.01
C THR A 27 19.54 -37.98 -2.73
N THR A 28 19.89 -38.25 -1.47
CA THR A 28 19.99 -39.60 -0.90
C THR A 28 18.61 -40.24 -0.87
N LEU A 29 18.48 -41.40 -1.52
CA LEU A 29 17.24 -42.20 -1.56
C LEU A 29 17.03 -42.91 -0.23
N VAL A 30 16.05 -42.44 0.55
CA VAL A 30 15.29 -43.29 1.47
C VAL A 30 13.99 -43.62 0.74
N GLY A 31 13.68 -44.91 0.61
CA GLY A 31 12.54 -45.40 -0.16
C GLY A 31 11.21 -44.95 0.40
N GLY A 32 10.68 -43.84 -0.11
CA GLY A 32 9.27 -43.49 -0.09
C GLY A 32 8.78 -43.52 -1.54
N THR A 33 7.72 -44.27 -1.81
CA THR A 33 7.02 -44.21 -3.09
C THR A 33 6.67 -42.75 -3.39
N ALA A 34 7.12 -42.23 -4.54
CA ALA A 34 6.82 -40.86 -4.95
C ALA A 34 5.29 -40.70 -5.05
N ALA A 35 4.70 -40.00 -4.08
CA ALA A 35 3.29 -39.63 -4.13
C ALA A 35 3.10 -38.71 -5.35
N SER A 36 2.14 -39.06 -6.21
CA SER A 36 1.65 -38.15 -7.26
C SER A 36 1.15 -36.87 -6.59
N ALA A 37 1.51 -35.70 -7.12
CA ALA A 37 1.12 -34.41 -6.57
C ALA A 37 0.28 -33.64 -7.59
N GLN A 38 -0.88 -33.16 -7.16
CA GLN A 38 -1.80 -32.32 -7.90
C GLN A 38 -1.53 -30.85 -7.55
N SER A 39 -1.47 -30.00 -8.57
CA SER A 39 -1.52 -28.55 -8.39
C SER A 39 -2.97 -28.08 -8.31
N PHE A 40 -3.24 -27.16 -7.40
CA PHE A 40 -4.50 -26.41 -7.38
C PHE A 40 -4.23 -24.94 -7.64
N ASN A 41 -5.24 -24.27 -8.18
CA ASN A 41 -5.25 -22.85 -8.47
C ASN A 41 -6.66 -22.34 -8.18
N VAL A 42 -6.84 -21.70 -7.03
CA VAL A 42 -8.13 -21.28 -6.50
C VAL A 42 -8.15 -19.76 -6.42
N GLN A 43 -9.23 -19.16 -6.91
CA GLN A 43 -9.45 -17.72 -6.84
C GLN A 43 -10.46 -17.42 -5.73
N LEU A 44 -10.06 -16.58 -4.78
CA LEU A 44 -10.87 -16.16 -3.66
C LEU A 44 -11.04 -14.64 -3.68
N ALA A 45 -12.25 -14.18 -3.44
CA ALA A 45 -12.55 -12.76 -3.29
C ALA A 45 -12.47 -12.35 -1.82
N ALA A 46 -11.75 -11.27 -1.52
CA ALA A 46 -11.67 -10.71 -0.19
C ALA A 46 -11.99 -9.21 -0.21
N ASN A 47 -12.86 -8.78 0.71
CA ASN A 47 -13.09 -7.38 1.04
C ASN A 47 -11.96 -6.92 1.96
N CYS A 48 -11.08 -6.07 1.44
CA CYS A 48 -9.98 -5.50 2.21
C CYS A 48 -10.21 -4.00 2.38
N THR A 49 -10.02 -3.50 3.60
CA THR A 49 -10.11 -2.06 3.88
C THR A 49 -8.73 -1.46 3.88
N ILE A 50 -8.39 -0.74 2.81
CA ILE A 50 -7.15 0.02 2.73
C ILE A 50 -7.40 1.37 3.39
N PRO A 51 -6.63 1.77 4.42
CA PRO A 51 -6.88 3.02 5.15
C PRO A 51 -6.95 4.29 4.29
N VAL A 52 -6.32 4.29 3.10
CA VAL A 52 -6.29 5.44 2.18
C VAL A 52 -7.28 5.35 1.01
N ALA A 53 -7.75 4.15 0.65
CA ALA A 53 -8.63 3.91 -0.50
C ALA A 53 -10.03 3.40 -0.12
N GLY A 54 -10.25 3.08 1.16
CA GLY A 54 -11.50 2.52 1.66
C GLY A 54 -11.61 1.01 1.46
N ALA A 55 -12.82 0.49 1.55
CA ALA A 55 -13.11 -0.93 1.39
C ALA A 55 -13.24 -1.30 -0.10
N GLU A 56 -12.39 -2.21 -0.56
CA GLU A 56 -12.40 -2.71 -1.93
C GLU A 56 -12.36 -4.25 -1.97
N VAL A 57 -12.85 -4.82 -3.07
CA VAL A 57 -12.85 -6.27 -3.30
C VAL A 57 -11.65 -6.64 -4.16
N TYR A 58 -10.75 -7.46 -3.61
CA TYR A 58 -9.61 -7.99 -4.34
C TYR A 58 -9.80 -9.46 -4.69
N GLN A 59 -9.35 -9.82 -5.88
CA GLN A 59 -9.27 -11.21 -6.31
C GLN A 59 -7.87 -11.74 -6.03
N ALA A 60 -7.78 -12.67 -5.10
CA ALA A 60 -6.54 -13.35 -4.75
C ALA A 60 -6.55 -14.76 -5.35
N THR A 61 -5.48 -15.08 -6.06
CA THR A 61 -5.24 -16.41 -6.63
C THR A 61 -4.23 -17.15 -5.75
N LEU A 62 -4.67 -18.23 -5.11
CA LEU A 62 -3.81 -19.14 -4.36
C LEU A 62 -3.46 -20.33 -5.25
N SER A 63 -2.16 -20.60 -5.40
CA SER A 63 -1.67 -21.79 -6.09
C SER A 63 -0.68 -22.53 -5.21
N ALA A 64 -0.83 -23.84 -5.09
CA ALA A 64 0.15 -24.73 -4.45
C ALA A 64 -0.02 -26.15 -4.99
N THR A 65 0.83 -27.07 -4.53
CA THR A 65 0.70 -28.51 -4.79
C THR A 65 0.28 -29.27 -3.53
N LEU A 66 -0.56 -30.28 -3.71
CA LEU A 66 -1.00 -31.23 -2.70
C LEU A 66 -0.75 -32.66 -3.20
N PRO A 67 -0.41 -33.61 -2.34
CA PRO A 67 -0.35 -35.01 -2.73
C PRO A 67 -1.76 -35.54 -3.07
N ASP A 68 -1.85 -36.45 -4.04
CA ASP A 68 -3.11 -37.07 -4.45
C ASP A 68 -3.65 -38.01 -3.37
N GLN A 69 -2.71 -38.72 -2.74
CA GLN A 69 -2.94 -39.73 -1.72
C GLN A 69 -1.86 -39.66 -0.65
N ILE A 70 -2.24 -39.91 0.60
CA ILE A 70 -1.35 -39.90 1.77
C ILE A 70 -1.80 -40.97 2.77
N HIS A 71 -0.89 -41.60 3.53
CA HIS A 71 -1.27 -42.60 4.53
C HIS A 71 -1.41 -41.97 5.93
N VAL A 72 -2.19 -42.61 6.80
CA VAL A 72 -2.24 -42.23 8.22
C VAL A 72 -0.84 -42.36 8.82
N GLY A 73 -0.36 -41.29 9.48
CA GLY A 73 0.99 -41.16 10.02
C GLY A 73 1.94 -40.33 9.16
N ASP A 74 1.61 -40.10 7.89
CA ASP A 74 2.40 -39.23 7.01
C ASP A 74 2.18 -37.74 7.35
N THR A 75 3.05 -36.90 6.80
CA THR A 75 3.04 -35.45 7.00
C THR A 75 2.47 -34.75 5.77
N LEU A 76 1.39 -33.98 5.96
CA LEU A 76 0.73 -33.16 4.96
C LEU A 76 1.24 -31.71 5.03
N GLY A 77 1.60 -31.16 3.87
CA GLY A 77 1.95 -29.75 3.69
C GLY A 77 1.74 -29.33 2.24
N LEU A 78 1.64 -28.02 2.00
CA LEU A 78 1.54 -27.46 0.66
C LEU A 78 2.93 -27.35 0.04
N GLY A 79 3.08 -27.82 -1.21
CA GLY A 79 4.28 -27.57 -2.00
C GLY A 79 4.18 -26.22 -2.72
N ASP A 80 5.25 -25.41 -2.62
CA ASP A 80 5.41 -24.09 -3.26
C ASP A 80 4.16 -23.17 -3.22
N PRO A 81 3.59 -22.89 -2.03
CA PRO A 81 2.42 -22.03 -1.94
C PRO A 81 2.75 -20.60 -2.38
N LYS A 82 1.96 -20.11 -3.35
CA LYS A 82 2.04 -18.76 -3.90
C LYS A 82 0.67 -18.10 -3.86
N ILE A 83 0.66 -16.83 -3.48
CA ILE A 83 -0.52 -15.97 -3.49
C ILE A 83 -0.26 -14.86 -4.50
N SER A 84 -1.15 -14.68 -5.46
CA SER A 84 -1.10 -13.59 -6.43
C SER A 84 -2.33 -12.72 -6.30
N ILE A 85 -2.15 -11.39 -6.22
CA ILE A 85 -3.25 -10.45 -6.07
C ILE A 85 -3.13 -9.39 -7.15
N LEU A 86 -4.21 -9.18 -7.91
CA LEU A 86 -4.32 -8.07 -8.84
C LEU A 86 -4.80 -6.83 -8.10
N LEU A 87 -3.92 -5.85 -7.93
CA LEU A 87 -4.25 -4.53 -7.39
C LEU A 87 -4.87 -3.70 -8.52
N ASN A 88 -6.00 -3.08 -8.23
CA ASN A 88 -6.75 -2.30 -9.21
C ASN A 88 -6.13 -0.90 -9.43
N THR A 89 -6.72 -0.13 -10.33
CA THR A 89 -6.33 1.25 -10.64
C THR A 89 -6.37 2.15 -9.40
N ALA A 90 -7.45 2.12 -8.61
CA ALA A 90 -7.58 2.96 -7.41
C ALA A 90 -6.45 2.73 -6.39
N THR A 91 -6.06 1.46 -6.19
CA THR A 91 -4.94 1.10 -5.33
C THR A 91 -3.61 1.61 -5.90
N THR A 92 -3.42 1.52 -7.21
CA THR A 92 -2.22 2.01 -7.90
C THR A 92 -2.10 3.52 -7.77
N ASP A 93 -3.19 4.25 -8.00
CA ASP A 93 -3.26 5.71 -7.86
C ASP A 93 -2.92 6.13 -6.42
N ALA A 94 -3.53 5.49 -5.43
CA ALA A 94 -3.26 5.77 -4.02
C ALA A 94 -1.77 5.60 -3.67
N LEU A 95 -1.13 4.54 -4.19
CA LEU A 95 0.30 4.29 -4.00
C LEU A 95 1.17 5.35 -4.70
N GLN A 96 0.84 5.73 -5.93
CA GLN A 96 1.54 6.79 -6.66
C GLN A 96 1.42 8.16 -5.96
N ILE A 97 0.24 8.49 -5.43
CA ILE A 97 -0.01 9.74 -4.68
C ILE A 97 0.83 9.79 -3.40
N LEU A 98 0.95 8.66 -2.71
CA LEU A 98 1.83 8.52 -1.54
C LEU A 98 3.33 8.59 -1.89
N GLY A 99 3.69 8.65 -3.17
CA GLY A 99 5.08 8.63 -3.63
C GLY A 99 5.72 7.24 -3.51
N ALA A 100 4.93 6.17 -3.46
CA ALA A 100 5.44 4.80 -3.43
C ALA A 100 5.98 4.40 -4.81
N THR A 101 7.23 3.95 -4.84
CA THR A 101 7.86 3.35 -6.02
C THR A 101 7.92 1.84 -5.92
N THR A 102 7.88 1.29 -4.71
CA THR A 102 7.87 -0.16 -4.46
C THR A 102 6.84 -0.52 -3.39
N LEU A 103 6.29 -1.72 -3.50
CA LEU A 103 5.38 -2.32 -2.53
C LEU A 103 5.98 -3.63 -2.05
N GLN A 104 6.11 -3.78 -0.73
CA GLN A 104 6.55 -5.00 -0.06
C GLN A 104 5.66 -5.25 1.16
N GLY A 105 5.71 -6.44 1.74
CA GLY A 105 4.86 -6.75 2.88
C GLY A 105 4.70 -8.23 3.14
N THR A 106 3.67 -8.56 3.92
CA THR A 106 3.31 -9.94 4.22
C THR A 106 1.81 -10.16 4.08
N ILE A 107 1.43 -11.38 3.71
CA ILE A 107 0.05 -11.85 3.67
C ILE A 107 -0.04 -13.06 4.57
N THR A 108 -0.84 -12.97 5.62
CA THR A 108 -1.13 -14.10 6.51
C THR A 108 -2.48 -14.67 6.17
N ALA A 109 -2.51 -15.96 5.84
CA ALA A 109 -3.72 -16.71 5.55
C ALA A 109 -3.80 -17.92 6.48
N SER A 110 -5.01 -18.21 6.96
CA SER A 110 -5.28 -19.39 7.78
C SER A 110 -6.25 -20.32 7.08
N ALA A 111 -6.11 -21.61 7.35
CA ALA A 111 -6.98 -22.66 6.84
C ALA A 111 -7.25 -23.71 7.90
N HIS A 112 -8.44 -24.30 7.85
CA HIS A 112 -8.80 -25.47 8.63
C HIS A 112 -8.61 -26.72 7.77
N VAL A 113 -7.98 -27.74 8.33
CA VAL A 113 -7.68 -29.02 7.69
C VAL A 113 -8.32 -30.14 8.51
N THR A 114 -9.14 -30.97 7.88
CA THR A 114 -9.75 -32.13 8.56
C THR A 114 -8.76 -33.30 8.66
N ASN A 115 -9.01 -34.24 9.58
CA ASN A 115 -8.29 -35.53 9.67
C ASN A 115 -6.77 -35.42 9.97
N VAL A 116 -6.33 -34.33 10.59
CA VAL A 116 -4.93 -34.10 11.00
C VAL A 116 -4.83 -33.79 12.50
N ASP A 117 -3.62 -33.84 13.05
CA ASP A 117 -3.33 -33.57 14.47
C ASP A 117 -3.46 -32.08 14.85
N LYS A 118 -3.22 -31.18 13.88
CA LYS A 118 -3.33 -29.73 14.03
C LYS A 118 -4.28 -29.21 12.93
N PRO A 119 -5.59 -29.06 13.23
CA PRO A 119 -6.56 -28.70 12.19
C PRO A 119 -6.41 -27.26 11.72
N ASP A 120 -6.10 -26.31 12.60
CA ASP A 120 -5.90 -24.92 12.23
C ASP A 120 -4.45 -24.67 11.81
N GLN A 121 -4.27 -24.31 10.55
CA GLN A 121 -2.99 -23.99 9.93
C GLN A 121 -2.94 -22.51 9.57
N SER A 122 -1.78 -21.90 9.77
CA SER A 122 -1.53 -20.50 9.40
C SER A 122 -0.25 -20.40 8.61
N ILE A 123 -0.29 -19.65 7.52
CA ILE A 123 0.86 -19.40 6.64
C ILE A 123 1.06 -17.89 6.48
N THR A 124 2.30 -17.42 6.58
CA THR A 124 2.66 -16.04 6.30
C THR A 124 3.53 -16.01 5.05
N ALA A 125 3.00 -15.45 3.97
CA ALA A 125 3.67 -15.27 2.70
C ALA A 125 4.34 -13.90 2.63
N GLU A 126 5.58 -13.87 2.15
CA GLU A 126 6.34 -12.63 1.95
C GLU A 126 6.10 -12.11 0.53
N VAL A 127 5.69 -10.84 0.44
CA VAL A 127 5.54 -10.11 -0.81
C VAL A 127 6.89 -9.48 -1.14
N ALA A 128 7.56 -10.03 -2.16
CA ALA A 128 8.83 -9.50 -2.63
C ALA A 128 8.66 -8.03 -3.09
N PRO A 129 9.71 -7.20 -2.98
CA PRO A 129 9.67 -5.81 -3.46
C PRO A 129 9.21 -5.73 -4.91
N THR A 130 7.97 -5.27 -5.09
CA THR A 130 7.32 -5.18 -6.40
C THR A 130 7.27 -3.72 -6.81
N ALA A 131 7.72 -3.41 -8.03
CA ALA A 131 7.67 -2.05 -8.55
C ALA A 131 6.21 -1.60 -8.72
N VAL A 132 5.87 -0.45 -8.14
CA VAL A 132 4.59 0.21 -8.37
C VAL A 132 4.71 0.91 -9.73
N PRO A 133 3.81 0.66 -10.70
CA PRO A 133 3.81 1.38 -11.97
C PRO A 133 3.78 2.89 -11.71
N GLN A 134 4.61 3.65 -12.44
CA GLN A 134 4.67 5.11 -12.35
C GLN A 134 4.09 5.80 -13.59
N GLU A 135 3.64 4.99 -14.56
CA GLU A 135 2.95 5.47 -15.74
C GLU A 135 1.52 5.85 -15.37
N VAL A 136 1.03 6.89 -16.03
CA VAL A 136 -0.36 7.36 -15.92
C VAL A 136 -0.94 7.50 -17.32
N ASP A 137 -2.22 7.20 -17.46
CA ASP A 137 -2.93 7.38 -18.72
C ASP A 137 -3.27 8.87 -18.99
N ALA A 138 -4.05 9.13 -20.04
CA ALA A 138 -4.47 10.49 -20.38
C ALA A 138 -5.33 11.18 -19.30
N ASN A 139 -5.91 10.40 -18.39
CA ASN A 139 -6.73 10.86 -17.28
C ASN A 139 -5.94 10.97 -15.96
N GLY A 140 -4.68 10.56 -15.94
CA GLY A 140 -3.84 10.54 -14.74
C GLY A 140 -3.96 9.26 -13.92
N ASP A 141 -4.64 8.24 -14.42
CA ASP A 141 -4.87 6.97 -13.71
C ASP A 141 -3.73 5.97 -14.03
N GLY A 142 -3.25 5.27 -13.01
CA GLY A 142 -2.24 4.22 -13.11
C GLY A 142 -2.80 2.87 -13.56
N PRO A 143 -1.99 2.02 -14.22
CA PRO A 143 -2.45 0.70 -14.64
C PRO A 143 -2.55 -0.25 -13.43
N PRO A 144 -3.53 -1.18 -13.42
CA PRO A 144 -3.56 -2.24 -12.42
C PRO A 144 -2.29 -3.10 -12.52
N PHE A 145 -1.82 -3.62 -11.38
CA PHE A 145 -0.62 -4.45 -11.33
C PHE A 145 -0.74 -5.60 -10.34
N THR A 146 0.04 -6.64 -10.57
CA THR A 146 -0.01 -7.86 -9.77
C THR A 146 1.13 -7.90 -8.77
N ILE A 147 0.81 -8.17 -7.51
CA ILE A 147 1.79 -8.59 -6.51
C ILE A 147 1.77 -10.11 -6.35
N SER A 148 2.91 -10.67 -5.99
CA SER A 148 3.04 -12.10 -5.71
C SER A 148 3.75 -12.29 -4.38
N ALA A 149 3.18 -13.14 -3.52
CA ALA A 149 3.75 -13.56 -2.27
C ALA A 149 4.08 -15.06 -2.32
N SER A 150 5.22 -15.45 -1.73
CA SER A 150 5.61 -16.85 -1.60
C SER A 150 5.81 -17.17 -0.13
N ALA A 151 5.49 -18.41 0.25
CA ALA A 151 5.59 -18.86 1.63
C ALA A 151 6.19 -20.25 1.73
N VAL A 152 6.58 -20.62 2.95
CA VAL A 152 6.87 -22.01 3.31
C VAL A 152 5.66 -22.57 4.04
N SER A 153 5.16 -23.73 3.60
CA SER A 153 4.00 -24.34 4.23
C SER A 153 4.33 -24.89 5.61
N PRO A 154 3.47 -24.67 6.62
CA PRO A 154 3.49 -25.51 7.82
C PRO A 154 3.09 -26.95 7.44
N THR A 155 3.40 -27.89 8.33
CA THR A 155 3.09 -29.30 8.14
C THR A 155 2.23 -29.85 9.29
N ALA A 156 1.34 -30.80 8.97
CA ALA A 156 0.47 -31.48 9.91
C ALA A 156 0.55 -33.00 9.70
N THR A 157 0.38 -33.79 10.76
CA THR A 157 0.39 -35.25 10.67
C THR A 157 -1.03 -35.77 10.47
N VAL A 158 -1.21 -36.67 9.53
CA VAL A 158 -2.52 -37.25 9.21
C VAL A 158 -2.91 -38.30 10.24
N THR A 159 -4.09 -38.17 10.85
CA THR A 159 -4.50 -38.96 12.03
C THR A 159 -5.63 -39.94 11.75
N SER A 160 -6.40 -39.79 10.68
CA SER A 160 -7.55 -40.65 10.40
C SER A 160 -7.79 -40.83 8.90
N PRO A 161 -8.08 -42.06 8.42
CA PRO A 161 -8.37 -42.30 7.01
C PRO A 161 -9.67 -41.59 6.58
N GLY A 162 -9.80 -41.31 5.28
CA GLY A 162 -10.93 -40.54 4.74
C GLY A 162 -10.48 -39.49 3.74
N VAL A 163 -11.16 -38.34 3.69
CA VAL A 163 -10.78 -37.22 2.83
C VAL A 163 -10.42 -36.03 3.71
N ALA A 164 -9.17 -35.59 3.67
CA ALA A 164 -8.76 -34.33 4.29
C ALA A 164 -9.14 -33.18 3.36
N THR A 165 -9.91 -32.23 3.86
CA THR A 165 -10.32 -31.02 3.14
C THR A 165 -9.64 -29.80 3.74
N LEU A 166 -9.08 -28.95 2.88
CA LEU A 166 -8.45 -27.69 3.27
C LEU A 166 -9.43 -26.56 2.98
N THR A 167 -9.83 -25.82 4.02
CA THR A 167 -10.80 -24.73 3.90
C THR A 167 -10.18 -23.44 4.42
N ALA A 168 -10.14 -22.38 3.62
CA ALA A 168 -9.66 -21.08 4.08
C ALA A 168 -10.56 -20.51 5.19
N THR A 169 -9.97 -19.90 6.20
CA THR A 169 -10.69 -19.34 7.35
C THR A 169 -10.51 -17.84 7.47
N THR A 170 -9.27 -17.37 7.53
CA THR A 170 -8.96 -15.94 7.66
C THR A 170 -7.86 -15.51 6.69
N VAL A 171 -7.86 -14.21 6.37
CA VAL A 171 -6.81 -13.57 5.58
C VAL A 171 -6.58 -12.16 6.11
N SER A 172 -5.32 -11.76 6.20
CA SER A 172 -4.90 -10.42 6.58
C SER A 172 -3.62 -10.05 5.84
N ALA A 173 -3.42 -8.79 5.52
CA ALA A 173 -2.20 -8.33 4.86
C ALA A 173 -1.56 -7.18 5.64
N VAL A 174 -0.24 -7.09 5.60
CA VAL A 174 0.53 -5.94 6.08
C VAL A 174 1.39 -5.46 4.92
N PHE A 175 1.12 -4.25 4.42
CA PHE A 175 1.89 -3.66 3.32
C PHE A 175 2.73 -2.48 3.78
N ASP A 176 3.96 -2.43 3.30
CA ASP A 176 4.93 -1.36 3.52
C ASP A 176 5.35 -0.78 2.16
N PRO A 177 4.57 0.16 1.60
CA PRO A 177 4.98 0.88 0.41
C PRO A 177 6.16 1.80 0.72
N LYS A 178 7.12 1.86 -0.19
CA LYS A 178 8.35 2.64 -0.04
C LYS A 178 8.57 3.57 -1.22
N ASN A 179 9.13 4.75 -0.94
CA ASN A 179 9.56 5.70 -1.96
C ASN A 179 10.90 5.28 -2.59
N ALA A 180 11.39 6.09 -3.55
CA ALA A 180 12.64 5.84 -4.26
C ALA A 180 13.88 5.78 -3.34
N ALA A 181 13.82 6.42 -2.17
CA ALA A 181 14.89 6.37 -1.16
C ALA A 181 14.80 5.15 -0.24
N GLY A 182 13.79 4.28 -0.42
CA GLY A 182 13.55 3.11 0.41
C GLY A 182 12.90 3.42 1.75
N THR A 183 12.43 4.66 1.96
CA THR A 183 11.68 5.06 3.16
C THR A 183 10.22 4.70 2.98
N SER A 184 9.61 4.15 4.04
CA SER A 184 8.19 3.85 4.06
C SER A 184 7.34 5.11 3.92
N VAL A 185 6.31 5.05 3.07
CA VAL A 185 5.37 6.15 2.85
C VAL A 185 4.05 5.99 3.62
N LEU A 186 3.90 4.87 4.34
CA LEU A 186 2.80 4.66 5.29
C LEU A 186 3.30 4.50 6.73
N PRO A 187 2.67 5.18 7.71
CA PRO A 187 2.92 4.94 9.12
C PRO A 187 2.62 3.49 9.49
N VAL A 188 3.35 2.92 10.45
CA VAL A 188 3.19 1.51 10.88
C VAL A 188 1.73 1.20 11.26
N ALA A 189 1.03 2.13 11.90
CA ALA A 189 -0.37 1.98 12.30
C ALA A 189 -1.34 1.78 11.11
N LYS A 190 -0.99 2.27 9.92
CA LYS A 190 -1.82 2.22 8.70
C LYS A 190 -1.36 1.13 7.71
N ARG A 191 -0.34 0.33 8.06
CA ARG A 191 0.16 -0.77 7.21
C ARG A 191 -0.68 -2.04 7.30
N ASN A 192 -1.41 -2.21 8.39
CA ASN A 192 -2.29 -3.35 8.58
C ASN A 192 -3.57 -3.18 7.74
N ILE A 193 -3.79 -4.12 6.83
CA ILE A 193 -4.94 -4.14 5.92
C ILE A 193 -5.86 -5.28 6.37
N PRO A 194 -6.91 -4.97 7.14
CA PRO A 194 -7.89 -5.98 7.52
C PRO A 194 -8.65 -6.45 6.27
N CYS A 195 -8.72 -7.76 6.10
CA CYS A 195 -9.42 -8.40 5.00
C CYS A 195 -10.44 -9.41 5.54
N THR A 196 -11.54 -9.57 4.82
CA THR A 196 -12.57 -10.56 5.11
C THR A 196 -12.99 -11.23 3.81
N PHE A 197 -13.15 -12.55 3.84
CA PHE A 197 -13.66 -13.28 2.68
C PHE A 197 -15.10 -12.84 2.35
N VAL A 198 -15.39 -12.63 1.07
CA VAL A 198 -16.75 -12.32 0.60
C VAL A 198 -17.71 -13.45 0.99
N ALA A 199 -18.88 -13.08 1.52
CA ALA A 199 -19.87 -14.03 1.99
C ALA A 199 -20.46 -14.88 0.84
N GLY A 200 -20.71 -16.16 1.10
CA GLY A 200 -21.36 -17.07 0.15
C GLY A 200 -20.43 -17.68 -0.91
N GLN A 201 -19.13 -17.38 -0.89
CA GLN A 201 -18.14 -18.05 -1.75
C GLN A 201 -17.72 -19.41 -1.16
N ASP A 202 -17.27 -20.32 -2.03
CA ASP A 202 -16.61 -21.56 -1.60
C ASP A 202 -15.17 -21.26 -1.16
N LEU A 203 -14.86 -21.61 0.09
CA LEU A 203 -13.53 -21.43 0.68
C LEU A 203 -12.68 -22.72 0.64
N THR A 204 -13.17 -23.76 -0.02
CA THR A 204 -12.43 -25.02 -0.20
C THR A 204 -11.24 -24.80 -1.13
N LEU A 205 -10.04 -25.03 -0.62
CA LEU A 205 -8.78 -24.87 -1.37
C LEU A 205 -8.40 -26.14 -2.14
N GLY A 206 -8.72 -27.30 -1.56
CA GLY A 206 -8.39 -28.60 -2.11
C GLY A 206 -8.69 -29.73 -1.14
N SER A 207 -8.56 -30.95 -1.63
CA SER A 207 -8.78 -32.17 -0.85
C SER A 207 -7.76 -33.24 -1.18
N VAL A 208 -7.35 -34.02 -0.19
CA VAL A 208 -6.47 -35.17 -0.34
C VAL A 208 -7.12 -36.43 0.20
N THR A 209 -6.94 -37.55 -0.50
CA THR A 209 -7.44 -38.85 -0.03
C THR A 209 -6.45 -39.48 0.94
N ILE A 210 -6.93 -39.85 2.12
CA ILE A 210 -6.15 -40.48 3.18
C ILE A 210 -6.42 -41.97 3.22
N LEU A 211 -5.38 -42.76 2.95
CA LEU A 211 -5.37 -44.21 3.05
C LEU A 211 -5.08 -44.65 4.49
N PRO A 212 -5.59 -45.81 4.94
CA PRO A 212 -5.19 -46.41 6.22
C PRO A 212 -3.68 -46.58 6.32
N ALA A 213 -3.12 -46.58 7.54
CA ALA A 213 -1.70 -46.85 7.74
C ALA A 213 -1.33 -48.20 7.11
N ASP A 214 -0.18 -48.27 6.44
CA ASP A 214 0.35 -49.51 5.89
C ASP A 214 0.45 -50.55 7.03
N THR A 215 -0.41 -51.56 6.95
CA THR A 215 -0.36 -52.66 7.91
C THR A 215 0.86 -53.49 7.51
N PRO A 216 1.90 -53.61 8.36
CA PRO A 216 3.05 -54.44 8.01
C PRO A 216 2.54 -55.84 7.69
N ALA A 217 2.91 -56.36 6.52
CA ALA A 217 2.57 -57.72 6.13
C ALA A 217 2.96 -58.67 7.28
N PRO A 218 2.09 -59.63 7.66
CA PRO A 218 2.40 -60.52 8.77
C PRO A 218 3.75 -61.18 8.49
N THR A 219 4.71 -60.96 9.39
CA THR A 219 6.01 -61.63 9.32
C THR A 219 5.74 -63.13 9.24
N PRO A 220 6.23 -63.85 8.23
CA PRO A 220 6.06 -65.29 8.17
C PRO A 220 6.53 -65.88 9.50
N ALA A 221 5.65 -66.63 10.17
CA ALA A 221 6.01 -67.30 11.41
C ALA A 221 7.30 -68.10 11.16
N PRO A 222 8.35 -67.94 11.99
CA PRO A 222 9.58 -68.69 11.79
C PRO A 222 9.25 -70.18 11.79
N THR A 223 9.60 -70.87 10.71
CA THR A 223 9.52 -72.33 10.63
C THR A 223 10.30 -72.89 11.83
N PRO A 224 9.70 -73.74 12.70
CA PRO A 224 10.40 -74.24 13.88
C PRO A 224 11.60 -75.08 13.43
N VAL A 225 12.80 -74.52 13.57
CA VAL A 225 14.05 -75.27 13.42
C VAL A 225 14.21 -76.09 14.69
N ALA A 226 14.34 -77.42 14.53
CA ALA A 226 14.57 -78.35 15.62
C ALA A 226 15.76 -77.89 16.46
N THR A 227 15.53 -77.68 17.75
CA THR A 227 16.52 -77.27 18.74
C THR A 227 17.55 -78.39 18.91
N PRO A 228 18.84 -78.20 18.54
CA PRO A 228 19.88 -79.13 18.97
C PRO A 228 20.19 -78.88 20.45
N VAL A 229 20.32 -79.99 21.18
CA VAL A 229 20.63 -80.09 22.61
C VAL A 229 21.94 -79.34 22.92
N PRO A 230 22.02 -78.58 24.05
CA PRO A 230 23.20 -77.78 24.37
C PRO A 230 24.38 -78.64 24.82
N THR A 231 25.54 -78.43 24.20
CA THR A 231 26.85 -78.88 24.71
C THR A 231 27.45 -77.75 25.56
N PRO A 232 27.82 -77.98 26.83
CA PRO A 232 28.45 -76.94 27.65
C PRO A 232 29.94 -76.83 27.28
N VAL A 233 30.41 -75.61 27.02
CA VAL A 233 31.85 -75.32 26.86
C VAL A 233 32.19 -74.06 27.67
N PRO A 234 33.29 -74.08 28.45
CA PRO A 234 33.50 -73.16 29.56
C PRO A 234 33.94 -71.76 29.17
N THR A 235 33.60 -70.84 30.06
CA THR A 235 34.03 -69.44 30.16
C THR A 235 35.55 -69.28 30.20
N PRO A 236 36.14 -68.39 29.38
CA PRO A 236 37.42 -67.77 29.68
C PRO A 236 37.30 -66.29 30.04
N VAL A 237 38.24 -65.90 30.87
CA VAL A 237 38.38 -64.68 31.67
C VAL A 237 38.86 -63.49 30.83
N ALA A 238 38.46 -62.27 31.23
CA ALA A 238 38.84 -61.00 30.64
C ALA A 238 40.34 -60.68 30.75
N THR A 239 40.89 -59.94 29.78
CA THR A 239 42.14 -59.15 29.93
C THR A 239 42.20 -58.02 28.87
N PRO A 240 42.83 -56.86 29.16
CA PRO A 240 42.44 -55.55 28.63
C PRO A 240 43.19 -55.05 27.37
N VAL A 241 42.55 -54.08 26.71
CA VAL A 241 43.02 -52.87 25.96
C VAL A 241 44.53 -52.75 25.68
N PRO A 242 44.94 -52.39 24.45
CA PRO A 242 45.45 -51.02 24.24
C PRO A 242 44.95 -50.34 22.95
N THR A 243 44.73 -49.03 23.08
CA THR A 243 44.54 -48.00 22.05
C THR A 243 45.78 -47.84 21.17
N PRO A 244 45.62 -47.57 19.86
CA PRO A 244 46.63 -46.82 19.10
C PRO A 244 46.07 -45.55 18.44
N VAL A 245 46.78 -44.46 18.70
CA VAL A 245 46.83 -43.18 17.96
C VAL A 245 47.86 -43.36 16.82
N PRO A 246 47.60 -42.91 15.57
CA PRO A 246 48.29 -41.70 15.08
C PRO A 246 47.53 -40.80 14.06
N THR A 247 47.83 -39.50 14.22
CA THR A 247 48.05 -38.35 13.29
C THR A 247 48.56 -38.67 11.86
N PRO A 248 48.72 -37.69 10.90
CA PRO A 248 48.17 -36.34 10.70
C PRO A 248 47.75 -35.97 9.23
N VAL A 249 47.13 -34.79 9.05
CA VAL A 249 47.25 -33.81 7.92
C VAL A 249 46.83 -34.19 6.48
N ALA A 250 45.93 -33.38 5.89
CA ALA A 250 46.12 -32.71 4.59
C ALA A 250 45.18 -31.50 4.45
N THR A 251 45.76 -30.30 4.44
CA THR A 251 45.11 -29.03 4.10
C THR A 251 45.12 -28.85 2.59
N PRO A 252 43.98 -28.69 1.88
CA PRO A 252 44.00 -28.20 0.51
C PRO A 252 44.00 -26.66 0.46
N VAL A 253 44.91 -26.19 -0.38
CA VAL A 253 45.32 -24.83 -0.73
C VAL A 253 44.19 -24.06 -1.44
N PRO A 254 44.07 -22.72 -1.26
CA PRO A 254 43.10 -21.89 -1.97
C PRO A 254 43.32 -21.90 -3.49
N THR A 255 42.26 -22.19 -4.24
CA THR A 255 42.27 -22.15 -5.71
C THR A 255 41.86 -20.74 -6.20
N PRO A 256 42.49 -20.19 -7.25
CA PRO A 256 42.55 -18.76 -7.51
C PRO A 256 41.26 -18.16 -8.09
N VAL A 257 41.10 -16.88 -7.76
CA VAL A 257 40.18 -15.90 -8.34
C VAL A 257 40.34 -15.85 -9.87
N ALA A 258 39.24 -16.03 -10.59
CA ALA A 258 39.13 -15.62 -11.99
C ALA A 258 38.35 -14.31 -12.06
N THR A 259 39.05 -13.25 -12.43
CA THR A 259 38.53 -11.94 -12.82
C THR A 259 37.80 -12.04 -14.16
N PRO A 260 36.51 -11.69 -14.26
CA PRO A 260 35.86 -11.49 -15.54
C PRO A 260 36.38 -10.21 -16.20
N LYS A 261 36.89 -10.41 -17.41
CA LYS A 261 37.37 -9.45 -18.41
C LYS A 261 36.31 -8.36 -18.73
N PRO A 262 36.72 -7.09 -18.97
CA PRO A 262 35.81 -6.01 -19.31
C PRO A 262 35.08 -6.28 -20.63
N THR A 263 33.74 -6.19 -20.59
CA THR A 263 32.88 -6.25 -21.76
C THR A 263 32.90 -4.88 -22.46
N PRO A 264 33.08 -4.82 -23.79
CA PRO A 264 33.24 -3.57 -24.53
C PRO A 264 31.95 -2.73 -24.57
N VAL A 265 32.16 -1.42 -24.45
CA VAL A 265 31.20 -0.34 -24.63
C VAL A 265 30.67 -0.34 -26.08
N PRO A 266 29.34 -0.33 -26.31
CA PRO A 266 28.81 -0.08 -27.64
C PRO A 266 28.93 1.41 -28.00
N THR A 267 29.58 1.63 -29.14
CA THR A 267 29.74 2.90 -29.85
C THR A 267 28.37 3.48 -30.22
N PRO A 268 28.13 4.80 -30.08
CA PRO A 268 26.87 5.43 -30.45
C PRO A 268 26.65 5.38 -31.97
N VAL A 269 25.53 4.82 -32.38
CA VAL A 269 25.04 4.90 -33.77
C VAL A 269 24.26 6.20 -33.90
N ALA A 270 24.79 7.13 -34.71
CA ALA A 270 24.07 8.31 -35.14
C ALA A 270 23.28 7.99 -36.41
N THR A 271 21.96 8.24 -36.43
CA THR A 271 21.15 8.63 -37.61
C THR A 271 19.65 8.62 -37.28
N PRO A 272 18.77 9.32 -38.01
CA PRO A 272 18.89 10.60 -38.73
C PRO A 272 17.85 11.63 -38.24
N VAL A 273 18.11 12.91 -38.55
CA VAL A 273 17.15 14.01 -38.37
C VAL A 273 16.02 13.86 -39.40
N PRO A 274 14.72 13.87 -39.00
CA PRO A 274 13.63 13.91 -39.96
C PRO A 274 13.54 15.28 -40.63
N THR A 275 13.62 15.28 -41.96
CA THR A 275 13.34 16.42 -42.82
C THR A 275 11.85 16.77 -42.72
N PRO A 276 11.46 18.04 -42.47
CA PRO A 276 10.07 18.44 -42.46
C PRO A 276 9.49 18.33 -43.88
N VAL A 277 8.48 17.48 -44.04
CA VAL A 277 7.67 17.39 -45.25
C VAL A 277 6.68 18.55 -45.23
N ALA A 278 6.70 19.38 -46.27
CA ALA A 278 5.74 20.45 -46.46
C ALA A 278 4.32 19.87 -46.57
N THR A 279 3.45 20.28 -45.66
CA THR A 279 2.02 19.95 -45.67
C THR A 279 1.36 20.70 -46.83
N PRO A 280 0.72 20.03 -47.82
CA PRO A 280 -0.06 20.73 -48.81
C PRO A 280 -1.30 21.34 -48.15
N VAL A 281 -1.51 22.63 -48.37
CA VAL A 281 -2.74 23.34 -47.99
C VAL A 281 -3.90 22.77 -48.82
N PRO A 282 -4.95 22.20 -48.20
CA PRO A 282 -6.09 21.72 -48.96
C PRO A 282 -6.90 22.91 -49.49
N THR A 283 -7.09 22.93 -50.80
CA THR A 283 -8.05 23.77 -51.51
C THR A 283 -9.47 23.44 -51.00
N PRO A 284 -10.31 24.43 -50.62
CA PRO A 284 -11.66 24.15 -50.17
C PRO A 284 -12.51 23.63 -51.34
N VAL A 285 -12.88 22.35 -51.26
CA VAL A 285 -13.93 21.76 -52.10
C VAL A 285 -15.27 22.13 -51.46
N ALA A 286 -16.19 22.67 -52.25
CA ALA A 286 -17.54 22.98 -51.79
C ALA A 286 -18.27 21.68 -51.38
N THR A 287 -18.50 21.53 -50.09
CA THR A 287 -19.28 20.41 -49.52
C THR A 287 -20.76 20.63 -49.86
N PRO A 288 -21.45 19.65 -50.48
CA PRO A 288 -22.90 19.72 -50.63
C PRO A 288 -23.58 19.73 -49.26
N VAL A 289 -24.56 20.61 -49.08
CA VAL A 289 -25.37 20.73 -47.86
C VAL A 289 -26.09 19.40 -47.60
N PRO A 290 -25.78 18.67 -46.50
CA PRO A 290 -26.54 17.49 -46.15
C PRO A 290 -27.89 17.90 -45.55
N THR A 291 -28.94 17.25 -46.04
CA THR A 291 -30.28 17.22 -45.46
C THR A 291 -30.20 16.86 -43.97
N PRO A 292 -30.87 17.57 -43.05
CA PRO A 292 -30.75 17.30 -41.62
C PRO A 292 -31.35 15.92 -41.31
N VAL A 293 -30.48 14.96 -41.03
CA VAL A 293 -30.84 13.73 -40.33
C VAL A 293 -30.94 14.11 -38.86
N VAL A 294 -32.09 13.84 -38.25
CA VAL A 294 -32.34 14.08 -36.83
C VAL A 294 -31.46 13.12 -36.03
N THR A 295 -30.29 13.59 -35.61
CA THR A 295 -29.45 12.89 -34.64
C THR A 295 -30.18 12.90 -33.30
N PRO A 296 -30.52 11.74 -32.70
CA PRO A 296 -31.05 11.72 -31.35
C PRO A 296 -30.04 12.39 -30.41
N ALA A 297 -30.51 13.30 -29.57
CA ALA A 297 -29.68 13.98 -28.57
C ALA A 297 -28.91 12.91 -27.77
N PRO A 298 -27.59 13.06 -27.58
CA PRO A 298 -26.82 12.10 -26.80
C PRO A 298 -27.46 12.00 -25.42
N THR A 299 -27.84 10.78 -25.04
CA THR A 299 -28.20 10.44 -23.67
C THR A 299 -27.06 10.96 -22.78
N PRO A 300 -27.33 11.76 -21.73
CA PRO A 300 -26.28 12.27 -20.88
C PRO A 300 -25.50 11.07 -20.33
N VAL A 301 -24.23 10.98 -20.71
CA VAL A 301 -23.29 10.07 -20.08
C VAL A 301 -23.25 10.52 -18.62
N VAL A 302 -23.78 9.69 -17.73
CA VAL A 302 -23.69 9.91 -16.29
C VAL A 302 -22.21 9.73 -15.95
N THR A 303 -21.47 10.83 -15.92
CA THR A 303 -20.12 10.82 -15.36
C THR A 303 -20.23 10.29 -13.94
N PRO A 304 -19.56 9.16 -13.59
CA PRO A 304 -19.60 8.64 -12.23
C PRO A 304 -19.12 9.75 -11.29
N ALA A 305 -19.83 9.94 -10.18
CA ALA A 305 -19.44 10.89 -9.16
C ALA A 305 -17.99 10.59 -8.73
N PRO A 306 -17.12 11.61 -8.62
CA PRO A 306 -15.74 11.38 -8.21
C PRO A 306 -15.72 10.70 -6.84
N SER A 307 -14.91 9.66 -6.68
CA SER A 307 -14.66 9.06 -5.37
C SER A 307 -13.89 10.07 -4.53
N LEU A 308 -14.56 10.68 -3.56
CA LEU A 308 -13.94 11.60 -2.61
C LEU A 308 -13.53 10.83 -1.36
N THR A 309 -12.31 11.08 -0.89
CA THR A 309 -11.80 10.51 0.36
C THR A 309 -12.04 11.51 1.48
N HIS A 310 -12.80 11.10 2.49
CA HIS A 310 -13.09 11.91 3.66
C HIS A 310 -11.92 11.87 4.66
N LEU A 311 -11.45 13.03 5.10
CA LEU A 311 -10.35 13.19 6.05
C LEU A 311 -10.70 14.25 7.09
N ASP A 312 -10.63 13.84 8.36
CA ASP A 312 -10.82 14.72 9.52
C ASP A 312 -9.47 15.03 10.18
N PHE A 313 -9.28 16.30 10.53
CA PHE A 313 -8.09 16.80 11.21
C PHE A 313 -8.47 17.56 12.48
N ASP A 314 -7.86 17.21 13.60
CA ASP A 314 -7.84 18.04 14.78
C ASP A 314 -6.91 19.25 14.53
N ALA A 315 -7.47 20.45 14.60
CA ALA A 315 -6.77 21.70 14.30
C ALA A 315 -6.44 22.45 15.60
N ASN A 316 -5.14 22.61 15.87
CA ASN A 316 -4.63 23.32 17.04
C ASN A 316 -3.52 24.28 16.62
N GLY A 317 -3.44 25.47 17.21
CA GLY A 317 -2.55 26.47 16.65
C GLY A 317 -2.39 27.72 17.47
N THR A 318 -1.86 28.75 16.82
CA THR A 318 -1.67 30.07 17.39
C THR A 318 -2.09 31.15 16.40
N ILE A 319 -2.62 32.24 16.94
CA ILE A 319 -2.94 33.45 16.20
C ILE A 319 -2.13 34.61 16.79
N THR A 320 -1.59 35.48 15.94
CA THR A 320 -0.89 36.69 16.37
C THR A 320 -1.49 37.92 15.71
N LEU A 321 -1.78 38.94 16.51
CA LEU A 321 -2.29 40.23 16.08
C LEU A 321 -1.28 41.33 16.46
N PRO A 322 -0.40 41.75 15.53
CA PRO A 322 0.65 42.72 15.83
C PRO A 322 0.13 44.08 16.29
N THR A 323 -1.05 44.51 15.82
CA THR A 323 -1.64 45.82 16.15
C THR A 323 -1.88 46.01 17.65
N ILE A 324 -2.10 44.91 18.38
CA ILE A 324 -2.31 44.90 19.83
C ILE A 324 -1.24 44.09 20.56
N ASN A 325 -0.11 43.78 19.91
CA ASN A 325 0.90 42.84 20.43
C ASN A 325 0.28 41.54 21.01
N GLY A 326 -0.80 41.08 20.36
CA GLY A 326 -1.68 40.06 20.89
C GLY A 326 -1.32 38.67 20.41
N LYS A 327 -1.43 37.67 21.30
CA LYS A 327 -1.30 36.25 20.96
C LYS A 327 -2.47 35.45 21.54
N GLY A 328 -2.97 34.51 20.76
CA GLY A 328 -4.03 33.58 21.17
C GLY A 328 -3.69 32.15 20.79
N LYS A 329 -4.22 31.20 21.56
CA LYS A 329 -4.21 29.77 21.20
C LYS A 329 -5.48 29.45 20.43
N VAL A 330 -5.33 28.72 19.33
CA VAL A 330 -6.43 28.22 18.52
C VAL A 330 -6.61 26.74 18.83
N GLY A 331 -7.84 26.30 19.06
CA GLY A 331 -8.18 24.89 19.26
C GLY A 331 -8.69 24.54 20.67
N PRO A 332 -9.26 23.35 20.84
CA PRO A 332 -9.38 22.29 19.83
C PRO A 332 -10.44 22.62 18.77
N GLY A 333 -10.05 22.58 17.49
CA GLY A 333 -10.94 22.75 16.35
C GLY A 333 -10.95 21.50 15.46
N LEU A 334 -11.89 21.45 14.53
CA LEU A 334 -12.04 20.36 13.56
C LEU A 334 -12.00 20.91 12.14
N VAL A 335 -11.20 20.29 11.28
CA VAL A 335 -11.19 20.53 9.85
C VAL A 335 -11.59 19.22 9.17
N SER A 336 -12.73 19.20 8.49
CA SER A 336 -13.27 18.03 7.82
C SER A 336 -13.24 18.27 6.32
N THR A 337 -12.59 17.39 5.57
CA THR A 337 -12.31 17.60 4.15
C THR A 337 -12.64 16.37 3.32
N ASP A 338 -13.20 16.60 2.14
CA ASP A 338 -13.38 15.62 1.08
C ASP A 338 -12.33 15.90 0.00
N VAL A 339 -11.39 14.97 -0.14
CA VAL A 339 -10.25 15.07 -1.06
C VAL A 339 -10.52 14.25 -2.31
N ASN A 340 -10.43 14.88 -3.46
CA ASN A 340 -10.36 14.19 -4.74
C ASN A 340 -8.92 13.77 -5.00
N LEU A 341 -8.63 12.49 -4.74
CA LEU A 341 -7.29 11.93 -4.90
C LEU A 341 -6.76 11.98 -6.34
N LYS A 342 -7.64 12.01 -7.37
CA LYS A 342 -7.21 12.04 -8.78
C LYS A 342 -6.52 13.34 -9.16
N ASN A 343 -7.07 14.46 -8.70
CA ASN A 343 -6.58 15.79 -9.08
C ASN A 343 -5.98 16.57 -7.91
N GLY A 344 -6.00 16.02 -6.69
CA GLY A 344 -5.49 16.65 -5.47
C GLY A 344 -6.34 17.82 -4.96
N THR A 345 -7.48 18.12 -5.57
CA THR A 345 -8.39 19.16 -5.07
C THR A 345 -9.11 18.65 -3.84
N PHE A 346 -9.39 19.53 -2.88
CA PHE A 346 -10.22 19.18 -1.74
C PHE A 346 -11.16 20.32 -1.38
N THR A 347 -12.31 19.93 -0.83
CA THR A 347 -13.27 20.86 -0.24
C THR A 347 -13.59 20.42 1.18
N GLY A 348 -13.90 21.33 2.07
CA GLY A 348 -14.16 20.97 3.45
C GLY A 348 -14.89 22.04 4.23
N THR A 349 -14.99 21.77 5.53
CA THR A 349 -15.54 22.69 6.52
C THR A 349 -14.57 22.78 7.69
N THR A 350 -14.57 23.94 8.34
CA THR A 350 -13.66 24.28 9.42
C THR A 350 -14.46 24.81 10.60
N THR A 351 -14.47 24.03 11.69
CA THR A 351 -15.08 24.43 12.96
C THR A 351 -13.98 24.81 13.96
N LEU A 352 -13.81 26.10 14.22
CA LEU A 352 -12.90 26.61 15.23
C LEU A 352 -13.68 27.17 16.44
N PRO A 353 -13.23 26.90 17.69
CA PRO A 353 -13.84 27.48 18.87
C PRO A 353 -13.56 28.98 18.98
N ASP A 354 -14.23 29.65 19.91
CA ASP A 354 -13.90 31.04 20.26
C ASP A 354 -12.46 31.14 20.77
N ILE A 355 -11.70 32.10 20.24
CA ILE A 355 -10.27 32.27 20.48
C ILE A 355 -10.05 33.41 21.47
N THR A 356 -9.37 33.13 22.58
CA THR A 356 -8.94 34.16 23.52
C THR A 356 -7.57 34.70 23.12
N VAL A 357 -7.50 35.99 22.82
CA VAL A 357 -6.28 36.74 22.49
C VAL A 357 -5.90 37.64 23.67
N ASN A 358 -4.69 37.48 24.17
CA ASN A 358 -4.10 38.37 25.17
C ASN A 358 -3.07 39.27 24.51
N GLY A 359 -3.22 40.59 24.69
CA GLY A 359 -2.36 41.61 24.11
C GLY A 359 -2.23 42.84 25.01
N SER A 360 -1.67 43.91 24.44
CA SER A 360 -1.46 45.19 25.11
C SER A 360 -1.68 46.36 24.14
N LEU A 361 -2.55 47.30 24.52
CA LEU A 361 -2.71 48.58 23.82
C LEU A 361 -1.60 49.53 24.23
N PHE A 362 -0.99 50.21 23.26
CA PHE A 362 0.10 51.17 23.46
C PHE A 362 1.33 50.63 24.22
N GLY A 363 1.45 49.31 24.37
CA GLY A 363 2.55 48.65 25.06
C GLY A 363 2.40 48.55 26.58
N PHE A 364 1.42 49.21 27.20
CA PHE A 364 1.27 49.21 28.67
C PHE A 364 -0.15 48.92 29.18
N ILE A 365 -1.18 48.90 28.32
CA ILE A 365 -2.56 48.63 28.76
C ILE A 365 -2.93 47.18 28.43
N PRO A 366 -3.04 46.28 29.41
CA PRO A 366 -3.39 44.89 29.15
C PRO A 366 -4.80 44.78 28.54
N LEU A 367 -4.91 43.97 27.49
CA LEU A 367 -6.12 43.74 26.72
C LEU A 367 -6.37 42.24 26.57
N THR A 368 -7.56 41.78 26.93
CA THR A 368 -8.03 40.42 26.61
C THR A 368 -9.24 40.52 25.70
N THR A 369 -9.18 39.85 24.54
CA THR A 369 -10.24 39.84 23.54
C THR A 369 -10.65 38.41 23.23
N VAL A 370 -11.96 38.14 23.16
CA VAL A 370 -12.49 36.88 22.66
C VAL A 370 -12.98 37.09 21.23
N ALA A 371 -12.28 36.47 20.29
CA ALA A 371 -12.63 36.49 18.88
C ALA A 371 -13.46 35.24 18.53
N SER A 372 -14.43 35.39 17.64
CA SER A 372 -15.17 34.27 17.05
C SER A 372 -14.82 34.12 15.58
N PHE A 373 -14.87 32.88 15.10
CA PHE A 373 -14.61 32.54 13.72
C PHE A 373 -15.90 31.98 13.10
N THR A 374 -16.34 32.53 11.98
CA THR A 374 -17.52 32.04 11.27
C THR A 374 -17.19 31.88 9.80
N GLU A 375 -17.04 30.62 9.37
CA GLU A 375 -16.73 30.26 7.98
C GLU A 375 -17.85 30.69 7.01
N ILE A 376 -17.46 31.13 5.80
CA ILE A 376 -18.36 31.56 4.73
C ILE A 376 -18.05 30.78 3.47
N GLY A 377 -18.85 29.74 3.21
CA GLY A 377 -18.61 28.80 2.13
C GLY A 377 -17.58 27.73 2.50
N PRO A 378 -17.40 26.71 1.65
CA PRO A 378 -16.48 25.63 1.96
C PRO A 378 -15.03 26.11 1.91
N LEU A 379 -14.20 25.60 2.82
CA LEU A 379 -12.76 25.53 2.65
C LEU A 379 -12.47 24.84 1.31
N SER A 380 -11.61 25.41 0.48
CA SER A 380 -11.20 24.78 -0.78
C SER A 380 -9.70 24.81 -0.91
N GLY A 381 -9.09 23.75 -1.43
CA GLY A 381 -7.65 23.72 -1.58
C GLY A 381 -7.15 22.70 -2.58
N GLN A 382 -5.83 22.62 -2.65
CA GLN A 382 -5.08 21.81 -3.60
C GLN A 382 -3.87 21.20 -2.88
N LEU A 383 -3.72 19.88 -2.99
CA LEU A 383 -2.52 19.16 -2.62
C LEU A 383 -1.48 19.28 -3.73
N ALA A 384 -0.23 19.46 -3.33
CA ALA A 384 0.92 19.37 -4.23
C ALA A 384 1.10 17.94 -4.75
N LYS A 385 1.77 17.79 -5.88
CA LYS A 385 2.08 16.48 -6.46
C LYS A 385 2.91 15.65 -5.47
N GLY A 386 2.46 14.44 -5.16
CA GLY A 386 3.06 13.58 -4.12
C GLY A 386 2.53 13.85 -2.70
N ALA A 387 1.49 14.69 -2.55
CA ALA A 387 0.78 14.97 -1.31
C ALA A 387 1.67 15.44 -0.13
N THR A 388 2.80 16.07 -0.44
CA THR A 388 3.79 16.52 0.55
C THR A 388 3.53 17.95 1.06
N ASP A 389 2.68 18.70 0.34
CA ASP A 389 2.37 20.09 0.62
C ASP A 389 0.92 20.40 0.23
N LEU A 390 0.36 21.47 0.80
CA LEU A 390 -0.99 21.92 0.49
C LEU A 390 -1.09 23.43 0.45
N VAL A 391 -2.06 23.90 -0.32
CA VAL A 391 -2.61 25.25 -0.24
C VAL A 391 -4.13 25.17 -0.05
N ALA A 392 -4.68 26.02 0.81
CA ALA A 392 -6.10 26.10 1.09
C ALA A 392 -6.56 27.53 1.23
N ASP A 393 -7.74 27.82 0.70
CA ASP A 393 -8.42 29.09 0.76
C ASP A 393 -9.63 28.96 1.66
N LEU A 394 -9.63 29.77 2.71
CA LEU A 394 -10.72 29.85 3.67
C LEU A 394 -11.27 31.27 3.68
N LYS A 395 -12.60 31.41 3.57
CA LYS A 395 -13.28 32.68 3.75
C LYS A 395 -14.06 32.66 5.05
N ALA A 396 -13.92 33.71 5.85
CA ALA A 396 -14.61 33.78 7.13
C ALA A 396 -14.89 35.21 7.58
N ASN A 397 -15.93 35.36 8.40
CA ASN A 397 -16.15 36.55 9.21
C ASN A 397 -15.45 36.38 10.55
N ILE A 398 -14.64 37.38 10.91
CA ILE A 398 -13.98 37.44 12.21
C ILE A 398 -14.82 38.31 13.13
N GLY A 399 -15.33 37.72 14.20
CA GLY A 399 -16.14 38.39 15.21
C GLY A 399 -15.34 38.77 16.45
N VAL A 400 -15.80 39.79 17.16
CA VAL A 400 -15.27 40.19 18.46
C VAL A 400 -16.39 40.09 19.49
N LYS A 401 -16.42 38.98 20.23
CA LYS A 401 -17.48 38.70 21.22
C LYS A 401 -17.34 39.53 22.48
N SER A 402 -16.11 39.69 22.97
CA SER A 402 -15.85 40.52 24.15
C SER A 402 -14.46 41.13 24.10
N VAL A 403 -14.33 42.35 24.64
CA VAL A 403 -13.06 43.04 24.86
C VAL A 403 -13.02 43.51 26.31
N LYS A 404 -11.93 43.18 26.99
CA LYS A 404 -11.66 43.60 28.38
C LYS A 404 -10.34 44.35 28.44
N ALA A 405 -10.39 45.60 28.85
CA ALA A 405 -9.23 46.44 29.14
C ALA A 405 -9.34 46.98 30.58
N LEU A 406 -8.23 46.98 31.33
CA LEU A 406 -8.15 47.55 32.70
C LEU A 406 -9.19 47.01 33.72
N GLY A 407 -9.74 45.81 33.51
CA GLY A 407 -10.61 45.14 34.48
C GLY A 407 -12.10 45.53 34.46
N ILE A 408 -12.51 46.47 33.60
CA ILE A 408 -13.89 46.97 33.51
C ILE A 408 -14.73 46.08 32.56
N LEU A 409 -16.06 46.09 32.74
CA LEU A 409 -17.10 45.28 32.07
C LEU A 409 -16.89 45.09 30.55
N PRO A 410 -17.34 43.95 29.97
CA PRO A 410 -17.18 43.64 28.54
C PRO A 410 -17.81 44.73 27.69
N LEU A 411 -17.00 45.25 26.79
CA LEU A 411 -17.22 46.52 26.14
C LEU A 411 -18.03 46.41 24.82
N THR A 412 -18.30 45.19 24.31
CA THR A 412 -18.84 44.97 22.96
C THR A 412 -20.22 44.32 22.95
N SER A 413 -21.00 44.57 21.89
CA SER A 413 -22.14 43.74 21.50
C SER A 413 -21.64 42.41 20.93
N GLY A 414 -22.29 41.28 21.27
CA GLY A 414 -21.91 39.95 20.79
C GLY A 414 -22.05 39.74 19.27
N SER A 415 -22.50 40.76 18.53
CA SER A 415 -22.70 40.80 17.08
C SER A 415 -21.57 41.48 16.30
N CYS A 416 -20.52 41.98 16.96
CA CYS A 416 -19.41 42.68 16.30
C CYS A 416 -18.63 41.74 15.36
N HIS A 417 -18.49 42.10 14.08
CA HIS A 417 -17.79 41.28 13.08
C HIS A 417 -17.19 42.10 11.95
N THR A 418 -16.34 41.51 11.12
CA THR A 418 -15.76 42.15 9.93
C THR A 418 -16.84 42.50 8.89
N ALA A 419 -16.81 43.73 8.39
CA ALA A 419 -17.77 44.23 7.40
C ALA A 419 -17.67 43.52 6.04
N SER A 420 -16.48 43.02 5.69
CA SER A 420 -16.24 42.18 4.52
C SER A 420 -15.59 40.86 4.95
N PRO A 421 -15.89 39.74 4.28
CA PRO A 421 -15.24 38.46 4.54
C PRO A 421 -13.73 38.55 4.42
N VAL A 422 -13.04 37.93 5.36
CA VAL A 422 -11.58 37.81 5.36
C VAL A 422 -11.19 36.56 4.59
N SER A 423 -10.32 36.73 3.59
CA SER A 423 -9.67 35.62 2.88
C SER A 423 -8.40 35.21 3.63
N ILE A 424 -8.33 33.94 4.02
CA ILE A 424 -7.21 33.34 4.73
C ILE A 424 -6.62 32.27 3.81
N HIS A 425 -5.45 32.55 3.27
CA HIS A 425 -4.69 31.65 2.39
C HIS A 425 -3.73 30.83 3.25
N LEU A 426 -4.09 29.59 3.56
CA LEU A 426 -3.29 28.65 4.33
C LEU A 426 -2.36 27.88 3.39
N ALA A 427 -1.07 27.81 3.72
CA ALA A 427 -0.10 27.01 2.99
C ALA A 427 0.78 26.22 3.95
N SER A 428 1.15 25.00 3.57
CA SER A 428 2.26 24.29 4.20
C SER A 428 3.59 24.99 3.91
N ASN A 429 4.63 24.62 4.63
CA ASN A 429 5.93 25.31 4.56
C ASN A 429 6.75 25.00 3.29
N GLY A 430 6.23 24.19 2.36
CA GLY A 430 6.91 23.85 1.10
C GLY A 430 8.11 22.91 1.29
N LYS A 431 8.28 22.31 2.47
CA LYS A 431 9.39 21.41 2.79
C LYS A 431 9.01 19.94 2.71
N GLY A 432 7.78 19.63 2.29
CA GLY A 432 7.28 18.27 2.26
C GLY A 432 6.96 17.67 3.64
N GLU A 433 6.79 18.51 4.66
CA GLU A 433 6.49 18.08 6.04
C GLU A 433 4.99 17.86 6.28
N PHE A 434 4.14 18.22 5.32
CA PHE A 434 2.71 17.94 5.39
C PHE A 434 2.41 16.58 4.75
N SER A 435 1.53 15.80 5.36
CA SER A 435 0.94 14.61 4.77
C SER A 435 -0.56 14.62 5.00
N PRO A 436 -1.41 14.30 4.00
CA PRO A 436 -2.85 14.22 4.20
C PRO A 436 -3.26 13.17 5.23
N PHE A 437 -2.38 12.21 5.55
CA PHE A 437 -2.66 11.11 6.47
C PHE A 437 -2.02 11.24 7.85
N GLU A 438 -1.05 12.15 8.02
CA GLU A 438 -0.44 12.47 9.32
C GLU A 438 -0.82 13.87 9.80
N GLY A 439 -1.17 14.77 8.87
CA GLY A 439 -1.34 16.19 9.10
C GLY A 439 -0.04 16.96 8.86
N GLY A 440 0.07 18.14 9.47
CA GLY A 440 1.22 19.02 9.35
C GLY A 440 0.87 20.47 9.70
N THR A 441 1.90 21.32 9.67
CA THR A 441 1.71 22.75 9.98
C THR A 441 1.37 23.54 8.72
N VAL A 442 0.24 24.25 8.78
CA VAL A 442 -0.16 25.23 7.78
C VAL A 442 -0.15 26.62 8.39
N THR A 443 0.30 27.59 7.60
CA THR A 443 0.42 28.98 8.03
C THR A 443 -0.25 29.92 7.05
N SER A 444 -0.75 31.03 7.56
CA SER A 444 -1.35 32.09 6.77
C SER A 444 -0.99 33.45 7.34
N THR A 445 -0.88 34.44 6.46
CA THR A 445 -0.96 35.85 6.79
C THR A 445 -2.22 36.43 6.19
N PHE A 446 -2.99 37.19 6.98
CA PHE A 446 -4.27 37.73 6.54
C PHE A 446 -4.53 39.13 7.10
N ALA A 447 -5.33 39.88 6.35
CA ALA A 447 -5.74 41.22 6.71
C ALA A 447 -7.10 41.21 7.41
N ILE A 448 -7.19 41.88 8.56
CA ILE A 448 -8.48 42.16 9.20
C ILE A 448 -8.95 43.52 8.69
N GLY A 449 -10.14 43.54 8.09
CA GLY A 449 -10.79 44.77 7.63
C GLY A 449 -11.52 45.51 8.75
N SER A 450 -12.30 46.53 8.38
CA SER A 450 -13.14 47.25 9.34
C SER A 450 -14.20 46.34 9.96
N LEU A 451 -14.45 46.53 11.24
CA LEU A 451 -15.50 45.90 12.02
C LEU A 451 -16.80 46.72 11.94
N THR A 452 -17.93 46.02 11.90
CA THR A 452 -19.29 46.55 11.93
C THR A 452 -20.09 45.90 13.07
N ASP A 453 -21.22 46.51 13.43
CA ASP A 453 -22.17 46.00 14.44
C ASP A 453 -21.59 45.82 15.85
N CYS A 454 -20.59 46.64 16.18
CA CYS A 454 -19.91 46.63 17.48
C CYS A 454 -20.47 47.67 18.47
N GLY A 455 -21.62 48.27 18.16
CA GLY A 455 -22.28 49.28 18.98
C GLY A 455 -21.46 50.58 19.10
N LEU A 456 -21.50 51.21 20.28
CA LEU A 456 -20.81 52.48 20.57
C LEU A 456 -19.28 52.42 20.40
N LEU A 457 -18.71 51.22 20.35
CA LEU A 457 -17.26 51.02 20.22
C LEU A 457 -16.78 50.77 18.80
N THR A 458 -17.68 50.72 17.82
CA THR A 458 -17.32 50.51 16.42
C THR A 458 -16.21 51.47 15.96
N GLY A 459 -16.27 52.75 16.37
CA GLY A 459 -15.22 53.72 16.05
C GLY A 459 -13.86 53.38 16.67
N ILE A 460 -13.82 53.05 17.96
CA ILE A 460 -12.56 52.76 18.68
C ILE A 460 -11.95 51.43 18.22
N LEU A 461 -12.77 50.40 18.01
CA LEU A 461 -12.29 49.08 17.57
C LEU A 461 -11.70 49.13 16.16
N ASN A 462 -12.25 49.96 15.28
CA ASN A 462 -11.72 50.20 13.94
C ASN A 462 -10.39 50.95 13.89
N VAL A 463 -9.96 51.54 15.00
CA VAL A 463 -8.60 52.13 15.14
C VAL A 463 -7.58 51.08 15.58
N ILE A 464 -8.03 49.99 16.20
CA ILE A 464 -7.18 49.05 16.95
C ILE A 464 -6.97 47.73 16.21
N PHE A 465 -8.05 47.12 15.73
CA PHE A 465 -8.02 45.75 15.21
C PHE A 465 -7.69 45.61 13.72
N PRO A 466 -8.12 46.52 12.83
CA PRO A 466 -7.79 46.41 11.41
C PRO A 466 -6.28 46.46 11.15
N GLY A 467 -5.78 45.60 10.28
CA GLY A 467 -4.36 45.53 9.94
C GLY A 467 -4.01 44.38 8.99
N PRO A 468 -2.95 44.51 8.17
CA PRO A 468 -2.64 43.55 7.09
C PRO A 468 -1.78 42.35 7.52
N ASN A 469 -1.16 42.37 8.70
CA ASN A 469 -0.08 41.44 9.09
C ASN A 469 -0.46 40.48 10.21
N ASN A 470 -1.73 40.07 10.29
CA ASN A 470 -2.12 39.06 11.26
C ASN A 470 -1.66 37.68 10.77
N SER A 471 -1.22 36.84 11.68
CA SER A 471 -0.77 35.49 11.33
C SER A 471 -1.57 34.43 12.05
N LEU A 472 -1.86 33.35 11.31
CA LEU A 472 -2.49 32.14 11.81
C LEU A 472 -1.55 30.98 11.49
N SER A 473 -1.23 30.18 12.49
CA SER A 473 -0.51 28.92 12.34
C SER A 473 -1.35 27.82 12.95
N LEU A 474 -1.72 26.84 12.14
CA LEU A 474 -2.48 25.66 12.56
C LEU A 474 -1.61 24.43 12.35
N ASN A 475 -1.47 23.65 13.40
CA ASN A 475 -1.00 22.28 13.35
C ASN A 475 -2.23 21.37 13.19
N LEU A 476 -2.31 20.73 12.04
CA LEU A 476 -3.34 19.74 11.72
C LEU A 476 -2.79 18.37 12.11
N VAL A 477 -3.59 17.57 12.81
CA VAL A 477 -3.28 16.18 13.11
C VAL A 477 -4.46 15.34 12.66
N THR A 478 -4.22 14.29 11.88
CA THR A 478 -5.31 13.41 11.43
C THR A 478 -6.03 12.80 12.64
N LYS A 479 -7.36 12.87 12.60
CA LYS A 479 -8.21 12.21 13.57
C LYS A 479 -8.35 10.78 13.12
N ASP A 480 -7.72 9.85 13.83
CA ASP A 480 -7.93 8.42 13.58
C ASP A 480 -9.43 8.12 13.67
N SER A 481 -10.04 7.79 12.52
CA SER A 481 -11.44 7.32 12.41
C SER A 481 -11.59 5.90 12.91
#